data_AF-A0A961MJY0-F1
#
_entry.id   AF-A0A961MJY0-F1
#
_cell.length_a   1.000
_cell.length_b   1.000
_cell.length_c   1.000
_cell.angle_alpha   90.00
_cell.angle_beta   90.00
_cell.angle_gamma   90.00
#
_symmetry.space_group_name_H-M   'P 1'
#
loop_
_entity.id
_entity.type
_entity.pdbx_description
1 polymer ?
#
loop_
_entity_poly.entity_id
_entity_poly.type
_entity_poly.pdbx_seq_one_letter_code
_entity_poly.pdbx_strand_id
1 'polypeptide(L)'
;MTEDFTDRKERASRWFAELRDRIVAAFEALEDSQQTGPFASLPAGRFEVSPTRRSAPDEADAGGGKMSVMRGGRVFEKVGVNISTVWGTLGERAQRAMAARGVPGMDSDPRFWASGISLVAHMQNP
;
A
#
# COMPACT_ATOMS: atom_id res chain seq x y z
N MET A 1 -25.56 16.98 -8.08
CA MET A 1 -24.36 17.03 -8.94
C MET A 1 -23.26 16.30 -8.21
N THR A 2 -22.81 15.15 -8.70
CA THR A 2 -21.61 14.49 -8.19
C THR A 2 -20.44 15.40 -8.51
N GLU A 3 -19.78 15.98 -7.50
CA GLU A 3 -18.50 16.68 -7.72
C GLU A 3 -17.56 15.73 -8.46
N ASP A 4 -16.88 16.24 -9.50
CA ASP A 4 -15.84 15.48 -10.17
C ASP A 4 -14.58 15.46 -9.28
N PHE A 5 -14.29 14.30 -8.71
CA PHE A 5 -13.13 14.09 -7.82
C PHE A 5 -11.91 13.54 -8.57
N THR A 6 -11.91 13.48 -9.90
CA THR A 6 -10.85 12.82 -10.68
C THR A 6 -9.46 13.36 -10.34
N ASP A 7 -9.26 14.68 -10.39
CA ASP A 7 -7.98 15.31 -10.05
C ASP A 7 -7.53 15.01 -8.61
N ARG A 8 -8.47 15.01 -7.66
CA ARG A 8 -8.16 14.74 -6.24
C ARG A 8 -7.75 13.29 -6.04
N LYS A 9 -8.41 12.35 -6.73
CA LYS A 9 -8.10 10.91 -6.71
C LYS A 9 -6.73 10.64 -7.31
N GLU A 10 -6.43 11.22 -8.47
CA GLU A 10 -5.13 11.07 -9.13
C GLU A 10 -3.98 11.65 -8.31
N ARG A 11 -4.18 12.85 -7.75
CA ARG A 11 -3.19 13.46 -6.85
C ARG A 11 -2.91 12.58 -5.63
N ALA A 12 -3.95 12.02 -5.01
CA ALA A 12 -3.81 11.17 -3.84
C ALA A 12 -3.07 9.86 -4.17
N SER A 13 -3.47 9.15 -5.24
CA SER A 13 -2.82 7.89 -5.63
C SER A 13 -1.36 8.10 -6.03
N ARG A 14 -1.06 9.19 -6.75
CA ARG A 14 0.31 9.57 -7.09
C ARG A 14 1.14 9.86 -5.85
N TRP A 15 0.59 10.62 -4.90
CA TRP A 15 1.29 10.94 -3.65
C TRP A 15 1.62 9.68 -2.83
N PHE A 16 0.71 8.70 -2.74
CA PHE A 16 1.00 7.42 -2.08
C PHE A 16 2.14 6.65 -2.77
N ALA A 17 2.17 6.66 -4.11
CA ALA A 17 3.25 6.03 -4.86
C ALA A 17 4.61 6.69 -4.59
N GLU A 18 4.67 8.02 -4.66
CA GLU A 18 5.89 8.79 -4.36
C GLU A 18 6.35 8.59 -2.91
N LEU A 19 5.41 8.51 -1.96
CA LEU A 19 5.73 8.21 -0.56
C LEU A 19 6.32 6.81 -0.40
N ARG A 20 5.73 5.79 -1.05
CA ARG A 20 6.28 4.43 -1.05
C ARG A 20 7.70 4.39 -1.60
N ASP A 21 7.96 5.09 -2.71
CA ASP A 21 9.28 5.11 -3.34
C ASP A 21 10.33 5.74 -2.41
N ARG A 22 9.97 6.83 -1.72
CA ARG A 22 10.85 7.46 -0.71
C ARG A 22 11.13 6.54 0.48
N ILE A 23 10.12 5.84 0.99
CA ILE A 23 10.29 4.92 2.12
C ILE A 23 11.19 3.74 1.71
N VAL A 24 10.96 3.16 0.54
CA VAL A 24 11.77 2.05 0.00
C VAL A 24 13.24 2.48 -0.10
N ALA A 25 13.52 3.63 -0.72
CA ALA A 25 14.87 4.14 -0.83
C ALA A 25 15.52 4.40 0.55
N ALA A 26 14.77 4.95 1.50
CA ALA A 26 15.28 5.20 2.85
C ALA A 26 15.63 3.89 3.59
N PHE A 27 14.84 2.84 3.42
CA PHE A 27 15.08 1.55 4.06
C PHE A 27 16.27 0.80 3.45
N GLU A 28 16.44 0.87 2.13
CA GLU A 28 17.64 0.34 1.45
C GLU A 28 18.90 1.11 1.85
N ALA A 29 18.81 2.43 2.04
CA ALA A 29 19.93 3.22 2.54
C ALA A 29 20.32 2.84 3.98
N LEU A 30 19.36 2.50 4.84
CA LEU A 30 19.65 1.98 6.18
C LEU A 30 20.40 0.64 6.12
N GLU A 31 19.98 -0.26 5.24
CA GLU A 31 20.68 -1.53 4.97
C GLU A 31 22.13 -1.31 4.51
N ASP A 32 22.36 -0.34 3.63
CA ASP A 32 23.70 0.00 3.14
C ASP A 32 24.60 0.62 4.20
N SER A 33 24.02 1.37 5.13
CA SER A 33 24.75 2.03 6.21
C SER A 33 25.27 1.05 7.27
N GLN A 34 24.67 -0.13 7.42
CA GLN A 34 25.07 -1.14 8.39
C GLN A 34 26.32 -1.90 7.92
N GLN A 35 27.49 -1.29 8.13
CA GLN A 35 28.80 -1.86 7.72
C GLN A 35 29.52 -2.63 8.83
N THR A 36 29.10 -2.45 10.08
CA THR A 36 29.73 -3.06 11.27
C THR A 36 28.67 -3.56 12.25
N GLY A 37 29.04 -4.47 13.15
CA GLY A 37 28.15 -5.00 14.19
C GLY A 37 27.38 -6.26 13.77
N PRO A 38 26.37 -6.68 14.56
CA PRO A 38 25.55 -7.84 14.23
C PRO A 38 24.97 -7.75 12.83
N PHE A 39 24.94 -8.88 12.13
CA PHE A 39 24.36 -9.05 10.79
C PHE A 39 25.00 -8.23 9.66
N ALA A 40 26.04 -7.44 9.91
CA ALA A 40 26.75 -6.67 8.86
C ALA A 40 27.39 -7.57 7.77
N SER A 41 27.66 -8.83 8.11
CA SER A 41 28.15 -9.85 7.16
C SER A 41 27.06 -10.36 6.21
N LEU A 42 25.77 -10.13 6.50
CA LEU A 42 24.69 -10.45 5.58
C LEU A 42 24.73 -9.52 4.36
N PRO A 43 24.18 -9.93 3.22
CA PRO A 43 23.90 -9.00 2.13
C PRO A 43 22.96 -7.87 2.60
N ALA A 44 23.18 -6.66 2.11
CA ALA A 44 22.25 -5.55 2.34
C ALA A 44 20.89 -5.91 1.71
N GLY A 45 19.82 -5.78 2.49
CA GLY A 45 18.46 -6.06 2.06
C GLY A 45 18.03 -5.14 0.91
N ARG A 46 17.24 -5.69 0.00
CA ARG A 46 16.64 -4.97 -1.14
C ARG A 46 15.18 -5.33 -1.29
N PHE A 47 14.37 -4.40 -1.76
CA PHE A 47 12.96 -4.65 -1.99
C PHE A 47 12.75 -5.38 -3.31
N GLU A 48 12.04 -6.50 -3.25
CA GLU A 48 11.36 -7.07 -4.41
C GLU A 48 10.03 -6.34 -4.60
N VAL A 49 9.81 -5.85 -5.83
CA VAL A 49 8.64 -5.04 -6.17
C VAL A 49 7.80 -5.76 -7.21
N SER A 50 6.53 -5.96 -6.92
CA SER A 50 5.60 -6.60 -7.85
C SER A 50 4.28 -5.82 -7.97
N PRO A 51 3.72 -5.71 -9.19
CA PRO A 51 2.40 -5.13 -9.37
C PRO A 51 1.33 -6.06 -8.77
N THR A 52 0.28 -5.47 -8.22
CA THR A 52 -0.92 -6.20 -7.81
C THR A 52 -2.12 -5.71 -8.61
N ARG A 53 -3.07 -6.61 -8.89
CA ARG A 53 -4.32 -6.30 -9.58
C ARG A 53 -5.50 -6.82 -8.77
N ARG A 54 -6.59 -6.07 -8.81
CA ARG A 54 -7.89 -6.46 -8.26
C ARG A 54 -8.89 -6.54 -9.41
N SER A 55 -9.56 -7.68 -9.51
CA SER A 55 -10.68 -7.87 -10.44
C SER A 55 -12.01 -7.74 -9.68
N ALA A 56 -13.01 -7.19 -10.35
CA ALA A 56 -14.40 -7.26 -9.90
C ALA A 56 -14.98 -8.68 -10.15
N PRO A 57 -16.17 -9.01 -9.61
CA PRO A 57 -16.81 -10.32 -9.81
C PRO A 57 -17.09 -10.68 -11.28
N ASP A 58 -17.24 -9.67 -12.14
CA ASP A 58 -17.39 -9.77 -13.59
C ASP A 58 -16.06 -9.66 -14.34
N GLU A 59 -14.94 -9.85 -13.63
CA GLU A 59 -13.55 -9.77 -14.13
C GLU A 59 -13.11 -8.37 -14.63
N ALA A 60 -13.97 -7.35 -14.51
CA ALA A 60 -13.64 -5.98 -14.85
C ALA A 60 -12.50 -5.44 -13.97
N ASP A 61 -11.77 -4.44 -14.49
CA ASP A 61 -10.71 -3.79 -13.75
C ASP A 61 -11.25 -3.04 -12.53
N ALA A 62 -10.75 -3.42 -11.36
CA ALA A 62 -11.13 -2.85 -10.06
C ALA A 62 -9.91 -2.24 -9.34
N GLY A 63 -8.87 -1.92 -10.10
CA GLY A 63 -7.63 -1.30 -9.67
C GLY A 63 -6.57 -2.30 -9.24
N GLY A 64 -5.69 -1.87 -8.35
CA GLY A 64 -4.50 -2.64 -8.01
C GLY A 64 -3.52 -1.85 -7.17
N GLY A 65 -2.24 -2.14 -7.31
CA GLY A 65 -1.21 -1.54 -6.48
C GLY A 65 0.20 -2.02 -6.78
N LYS A 66 1.10 -1.76 -5.84
CA LYS A 66 2.46 -2.31 -5.84
C LYS A 66 2.75 -2.88 -4.46
N MET A 67 3.19 -4.12 -4.44
CA MET A 67 3.74 -4.77 -3.25
C MET A 67 5.26 -4.59 -3.26
N SER A 68 5.82 -4.21 -2.12
CA SER A 68 7.28 -4.12 -1.94
C SER A 68 7.67 -4.89 -0.71
N VAL A 69 8.49 -5.92 -0.86
CA VAL A 69 8.92 -6.76 0.26
C VAL A 69 10.44 -6.87 0.31
N MET A 70 11.02 -6.60 1.46
CA MET A 70 12.41 -6.88 1.78
C MET A 70 12.46 -7.99 2.84
N ARG A 71 13.40 -8.93 2.73
CA ARG A 71 13.60 -10.03 3.68
C ARG A 71 15.07 -10.31 3.89
N GLY A 72 15.43 -10.72 5.10
CA GLY A 72 16.79 -11.19 5.42
C GLY A 72 17.86 -10.11 5.23
N GLY A 73 17.53 -8.85 5.51
CA GLY A 73 18.48 -7.74 5.50
C GLY A 73 19.35 -7.72 6.76
N ARG A 74 20.32 -6.83 6.78
CA ARG A 74 21.22 -6.53 7.90
C ARG A 74 20.50 -5.83 9.05
N VAL A 75 19.58 -4.92 8.74
CA VAL A 75 18.82 -4.14 9.72
C VAL A 75 17.43 -4.73 9.91
N PHE A 76 16.79 -5.16 8.82
CA PHE A 76 15.44 -5.67 8.84
C PHE A 76 15.36 -7.16 8.54
N GLU A 77 14.74 -7.92 9.44
CA GLU A 77 14.36 -9.31 9.17
C GLU A 77 13.33 -9.35 8.02
N LYS A 78 12.34 -8.45 8.06
CA LYS A 78 11.31 -8.34 7.03
C LYS A 78 10.62 -6.98 7.02
N VAL A 79 10.43 -6.40 5.85
CA VAL A 79 9.64 -5.18 5.65
C VAL A 79 8.66 -5.33 4.50
N GLY A 80 7.45 -4.81 4.67
CA GLY A 80 6.48 -4.61 3.60
C GLY A 80 6.09 -3.13 3.49
N VAL A 81 6.16 -2.56 2.27
CA VAL A 81 5.68 -1.21 1.95
C VAL A 81 4.80 -1.29 0.70
N ASN A 82 3.49 -1.23 0.89
CA ASN A 82 2.52 -1.54 -0.16
C ASN A 82 1.62 -0.34 -0.43
N ILE A 83 1.30 -0.10 -1.70
CA ILE A 83 0.27 0.87 -2.09
C ILE A 83 -0.86 0.16 -2.79
N SER A 84 -2.06 0.72 -2.69
CA SER A 84 -3.21 0.28 -3.48
C SER A 84 -4.05 1.48 -3.90
N THR A 85 -4.65 1.37 -5.09
CA THR A 85 -5.73 2.24 -5.57
C THR A 85 -6.77 1.33 -6.20
N VAL A 86 -7.95 1.24 -5.58
CA VAL A 86 -9.01 0.29 -5.94
C VAL A 86 -10.36 0.99 -5.97
N TRP A 87 -11.28 0.44 -6.76
CA TRP A 87 -12.63 0.97 -6.90
C TRP A 87 -13.63 -0.16 -7.18
N GLY A 88 -14.91 0.17 -7.14
CA GLY A 88 -15.99 -0.75 -7.49
C GLY A 88 -17.19 -0.56 -6.58
N THR A 89 -17.90 -1.65 -6.33
CA THR A 89 -19.12 -1.65 -5.52
C THR A 89 -18.90 -2.48 -4.24
N LEU A 90 -19.27 -1.93 -3.09
CA LEU A 90 -19.22 -2.65 -1.83
C LEU A 90 -20.32 -3.72 -1.79
N GLY A 91 -20.00 -4.90 -1.27
CA GLY A 91 -21.03 -5.89 -0.92
C GLY A 91 -21.87 -5.41 0.26
N GLU A 92 -23.10 -5.90 0.38
CA GLU A 92 -24.09 -5.37 1.33
C GLU A 92 -23.59 -5.24 2.76
N ARG A 93 -22.85 -6.24 3.26
CA ARG A 93 -22.30 -6.21 4.63
C ARG A 93 -21.34 -5.05 4.83
N ALA A 94 -20.47 -4.78 3.85
CA ALA A 94 -19.51 -3.69 3.90
C ALA A 94 -20.21 -2.33 3.72
N GLN A 95 -21.19 -2.24 2.82
CA GLN A 95 -22.01 -1.04 2.65
C GLN A 95 -22.72 -0.67 3.95
N ARG A 96 -23.44 -1.62 4.58
CA ARG A 96 -24.11 -1.41 5.87
C ARG A 96 -23.14 -0.96 6.96
N ALA A 97 -21.96 -1.57 7.04
CA ALA A 97 -20.95 -1.18 8.02
C ALA A 97 -20.42 0.25 7.79
N MET A 98 -20.22 0.66 6.54
CA MET A 98 -19.75 2.00 6.19
C MET A 98 -20.84 3.06 6.39
N ALA A 99 -22.10 2.74 6.05
CA ALA A 99 -23.24 3.61 6.33
C ALA A 99 -23.43 3.80 7.86
N ALA A 100 -23.33 2.74 8.65
CA ALA A 100 -23.40 2.81 10.11
C ALA A 100 -22.27 3.64 10.75
N ARG A 101 -21.13 3.79 10.06
CA ARG A 101 -20.03 4.69 10.45
C ARG A 101 -20.26 6.15 10.06
N GLY A 102 -21.38 6.46 9.41
CA GLY A 102 -21.74 7.83 9.01
C GLY A 102 -21.07 8.30 7.72
N VAL A 103 -20.63 7.40 6.83
CA VAL A 103 -20.11 7.80 5.51
C VAL A 103 -21.28 8.37 4.67
N PRO A 104 -21.26 9.66 4.30
CA PRO A 104 -22.38 10.28 3.61
C PRO A 104 -22.71 9.61 2.27
N GLY A 105 -23.99 9.32 2.02
CA GLY A 105 -24.49 8.74 0.78
C GLY A 105 -24.25 7.24 0.58
N MET A 106 -23.50 6.58 1.48
CA MET A 106 -23.14 5.17 1.37
C MET A 106 -24.33 4.20 1.53
N ASP A 107 -25.38 4.64 2.22
CA ASP A 107 -26.66 3.93 2.36
C ASP A 107 -27.40 3.77 1.01
N SER A 108 -27.23 4.74 0.11
CA SER A 108 -27.90 4.79 -1.19
C SER A 108 -27.00 4.45 -2.39
N ASP A 109 -25.69 4.69 -2.29
CA ASP A 109 -24.72 4.43 -3.34
C ASP A 109 -23.55 3.57 -2.81
N PRO A 110 -23.48 2.27 -3.19
CA PRO A 110 -22.43 1.36 -2.72
C PRO A 110 -21.10 1.54 -3.48
N ARG A 111 -21.01 2.46 -4.45
CA ARG A 111 -19.77 2.68 -5.20
C ARG A 111 -18.72 3.30 -4.30
N PHE A 112 -17.48 2.84 -4.46
CA PHE A 112 -16.35 3.34 -3.71
C PHE A 112 -15.12 3.51 -4.59
N TRP A 113 -14.24 4.38 -4.11
CA TRP A 113 -12.86 4.49 -4.53
C TRP A 113 -12.00 4.63 -3.27
N ALA A 114 -10.88 3.93 -3.22
CA ALA A 114 -9.94 4.03 -2.11
C ALA A 114 -8.51 3.95 -2.62
N SER A 115 -7.64 4.78 -2.09
CA SER A 115 -6.20 4.72 -2.30
C SER A 115 -5.48 4.84 -0.98
N GLY A 116 -4.36 4.16 -0.82
CA GLY A 116 -3.63 4.15 0.43
C GLY A 116 -2.26 3.49 0.34
N ILE A 117 -1.53 3.63 1.44
CA ILE A 117 -0.25 2.98 1.71
C ILE A 117 -0.36 2.17 3.01
N SER A 118 0.34 1.05 3.07
CA SER A 118 0.49 0.21 4.25
C SER A 118 1.96 -0.13 4.45
N LEU A 119 2.43 -0.04 5.70
CA LEU A 119 3.82 -0.31 6.07
C LEU A 119 3.86 -1.20 7.32
N VAL A 120 4.67 -2.25 7.25
CA VAL A 120 5.03 -3.07 8.41
C VAL A 120 6.53 -3.39 8.32
N ALA A 121 7.26 -3.17 9.41
CA ALA A 121 8.69 -3.40 9.48
C ALA A 121 9.05 -4.22 10.73
N HIS A 122 9.78 -5.31 10.54
CA HIS A 122 10.36 -6.14 11.58
C HIS A 122 11.89 -6.01 11.49
N MET A 123 12.48 -5.44 12.54
CA MET A 123 13.94 -5.31 12.66
C MET A 123 14.57 -6.65 13.04
N GLN A 124 15.85 -6.82 12.74
CA GLN A 124 16.62 -7.95 13.24
C GLN A 124 16.60 -7.98 14.78
N ASN A 125 16.50 -9.17 15.36
CA ASN A 125 16.64 -9.37 16.79
C ASN A 125 18.14 -9.59 17.12
N PRO A 126 18.77 -8.78 17.99
CA PRO A 126 20.19 -8.89 18.32
C PRO A 126 20.62 -10.23 18.91
#